data_AF-A0A800AL20-F1
#
_entry.id   AF-A0A800AL20-F1
#
_cell.length_a   1.000
_cell.length_b   1.000
_cell.length_c   1.000
_cell.angle_alpha   90.00
_cell.angle_beta   90.00
_cell.angle_gamma   90.00
#
_symmetry.space_group_name_H-M   'P 1'
#
loop_
_entity.id
_entity.type
_entity.pdbx_description
1 polymer ?
#
loop_
_entity_poly.entity_id
_entity_poly.type
_entity_poly.pdbx_seq_one_letter_code
_entity_poly.pdbx_strand_id
1 'polypeptide(L)'
;MKMATERNRCPSDTDCNGELYRKRIDYTFESNGRKIKVPDLEVWQCDQCNEIFFPAEANERIDLYERFSGRFLVRVPPELHCQLTQAAKEHHRSLNQEITFLLSQALRK
;
A
#
# COMPACT_ATOMS: atom_id res chain seq x y z
N MET A 1 9.97 7.78 14.97
CA MET A 1 8.56 7.77 14.52
C MET A 1 7.69 8.13 15.71
N LYS A 2 6.79 9.11 15.58
CA LYS A 2 5.85 9.51 16.65
C LYS A 2 4.69 8.51 16.68
N MET A 3 4.47 7.85 17.80
CA MET A 3 3.38 6.87 17.98
C MET A 3 2.15 7.57 18.59
N ALA A 4 0.97 7.37 18.01
CA ALA A 4 -0.29 7.88 18.56
C ALA A 4 -0.83 6.90 19.62
N THR A 5 -0.76 7.28 20.89
CA THR A 5 -1.46 6.60 22.01
C THR A 5 -2.88 7.15 22.10
N GLU A 6 -3.92 6.29 22.03
CA GLU A 6 -5.38 6.35 22.36
C GLU A 6 -6.14 7.68 22.64
N ARG A 7 -5.49 8.83 22.70
CA ARG A 7 -6.04 10.17 22.79
C ARG A 7 -6.24 10.68 21.37
N ASN A 8 -7.44 11.16 21.06
CA ASN A 8 -7.74 11.83 19.78
C ASN A 8 -7.04 13.18 19.61
N ARG A 9 -5.97 13.50 20.38
CA ARG A 9 -5.26 14.78 20.29
C ARG A 9 -3.96 14.64 19.54
N CYS A 10 -3.62 15.67 18.77
CA CYS A 10 -2.36 15.76 18.07
C CYS A 10 -1.17 15.65 19.04
N PRO A 11 -0.24 14.69 18.84
CA PRO A 11 0.94 14.53 19.69
C PRO A 11 2.11 15.42 19.25
N SER A 12 1.87 16.45 18.44
CA SER A 12 2.95 17.33 17.96
C SER A 12 3.43 18.25 19.09
N ASP A 13 4.74 18.49 19.17
CA ASP A 13 5.37 19.36 20.18
C ASP A 13 5.17 20.86 19.89
N THR A 14 4.57 21.18 18.75
CA THR A 14 4.07 22.52 18.45
C THR A 14 2.77 22.77 19.22
N ASP A 15 2.40 24.02 19.50
CA ASP A 15 1.15 24.43 20.17
C ASP A 15 -0.11 24.05 19.34
N CYS A 16 -0.27 22.77 19.04
CA CYS A 16 -1.30 22.16 18.23
C CYS A 16 -2.26 21.43 19.16
N ASN A 17 -3.48 21.93 19.23
CA ASN A 17 -4.56 21.34 20.04
C ASN A 17 -5.56 20.57 19.17
N GLY A 18 -5.22 20.33 17.90
CA GLY A 18 -6.09 19.68 16.93
C GLY A 18 -6.39 18.23 17.28
N GLU A 19 -7.47 17.73 16.69
CA GLU A 19 -7.91 16.35 16.85
C GLU A 19 -7.45 15.45 15.71
N LEU A 20 -7.25 14.18 16.01
CA LEU A 20 -6.87 13.15 15.04
C LEU A 20 -8.13 12.52 14.44
N TYR A 21 -8.19 12.48 13.10
CA TYR A 21 -9.22 11.75 12.36
C TYR A 21 -8.59 10.71 11.44
N ARG A 22 -9.35 9.64 11.15
CA ARG A 22 -8.92 8.57 10.23
C ARG A 22 -9.04 9.01 8.79
N LYS A 23 -8.02 8.70 7.97
CA LYS A 23 -8.00 8.97 6.54
C LYS A 23 -7.28 7.86 5.78
N ARG A 24 -7.73 7.58 4.56
CA ARG A 24 -7.04 6.68 3.62
C ARG A 24 -6.19 7.48 2.65
N ILE A 25 -4.93 7.10 2.51
CA ILE A 25 -3.97 7.77 1.63
C ILE A 25 -3.18 6.76 0.79
N ASP A 26 -2.66 7.23 -0.34
CA ASP A 26 -1.60 6.55 -1.08
C ASP A 26 -0.25 7.12 -0.62
N TYR A 27 0.52 6.34 0.11
CA TYR A 27 1.83 6.76 0.63
C TYR A 27 2.95 6.35 -0.31
N THR A 28 3.90 7.24 -0.60
CA THR A 28 5.09 6.94 -1.41
C THR A 28 6.34 7.30 -0.63
N PHE A 29 7.30 6.39 -0.55
CA PHE A 29 8.58 6.60 0.11
C PHE A 29 9.73 6.08 -0.76
N GLU A 30 10.94 6.49 -0.41
CA GLU A 30 12.17 6.01 -1.05
C GLU A 30 12.88 5.02 -0.13
N SER A 31 13.20 3.84 -0.65
CA SER A 31 14.02 2.84 0.03
C SER A 31 14.96 2.19 -0.98
N ASN A 32 16.25 2.09 -0.63
CA ASN A 32 17.29 1.52 -1.49
C ASN A 32 17.32 2.11 -2.92
N GLY A 33 17.09 3.43 -3.05
CA GLY A 33 17.06 4.15 -4.32
C GLY A 33 15.84 3.84 -5.21
N ARG A 34 14.80 3.20 -4.65
CA ARG A 34 13.54 2.90 -5.34
C ARG A 34 12.39 3.65 -4.69
N LYS A 35 11.51 4.19 -5.51
CA LYS A 35 10.23 4.75 -5.06
C LYS A 35 9.21 3.62 -4.90
N ILE A 36 8.74 3.40 -3.68
CA ILE A 36 7.76 2.38 -3.33
C ILE A 36 6.45 3.08 -3.00
N LYS A 37 5.36 2.66 -3.67
CA LYS A 37 4.01 3.17 -3.42
C LYS A 37 3.21 2.13 -2.62
N VAL A 38 2.69 2.54 -1.47
CA VAL A 38 1.78 1.77 -0.61
C VAL A 38 0.39 2.37 -0.79
N PRO A 39 -0.50 1.72 -1.57
CA PRO A 39 -1.84 2.23 -1.81
C PRO A 39 -2.77 1.99 -0.61
N ASP A 40 -3.79 2.83 -0.47
CA ASP A 40 -4.93 2.62 0.45
C ASP A 40 -4.51 2.33 1.91
N LEU A 41 -3.64 3.17 2.45
CA LEU A 41 -3.15 3.08 3.82
C LEU A 41 -4.03 3.92 4.75
N GLU A 42 -4.54 3.32 5.82
CA GLU A 42 -5.29 4.04 6.84
C GLU A 42 -4.35 4.69 7.85
N VAL A 43 -4.46 6.00 8.02
CA VAL A 43 -3.61 6.84 8.87
C VAL A 43 -4.46 7.75 9.74
N TRP A 44 -3.82 8.31 10.76
CA TRP A 44 -4.36 9.45 11.50
C TRP A 44 -3.83 10.75 10.89
N GLN A 45 -4.70 11.72 10.67
CA GLN A 45 -4.31 13.08 10.28
C GLN A 45 -4.85 14.06 11.31
N CYS A 46 -4.03 15.04 11.71
CA CYS A 46 -4.50 16.15 12.53
C CYS A 46 -5.32 17.13 11.67
N ASP A 47 -6.48 17.55 12.17
CA ASP A 47 -7.35 18.55 11.53
C ASP A 47 -6.78 19.98 11.51
N GLN A 48 -5.88 20.30 12.43
CA GLN A 48 -5.27 21.63 12.56
C GLN A 48 -3.94 21.74 11.80
N CYS A 49 -2.95 20.91 12.13
CA CYS A 49 -1.60 21.03 11.54
C CYS A 49 -1.39 20.14 10.30
N ASN A 50 -2.35 19.31 9.92
CA ASN A 50 -2.27 18.36 8.81
C ASN A 50 -1.14 17.31 8.91
N GLU A 51 -0.48 17.19 10.07
CA GLU A 51 0.54 16.16 10.31
C GLU A 51 -0.10 14.76 10.25
N ILE A 52 0.60 13.83 9.60
CA ILE A 52 0.15 12.46 9.38
C ILE A 52 0.89 11.54 10.36
N PHE A 53 0.12 10.73 11.08
CA PHE A 53 0.62 9.75 12.04
C PHE A 53 0.24 8.36 11.56
N PHE A 54 1.25 7.49 11.44
CA PHE A 54 1.07 6.12 10.96
C PHE A 54 0.87 5.19 12.16
N PRO A 55 -0.33 4.60 12.33
CA PRO A 55 -0.56 3.60 13.37
C PRO A 55 0.27 2.33 13.12
N ALA A 56 0.31 1.42 14.10
CA ALA A 56 1.12 0.20 14.03
C ALA A 56 0.81 -0.63 12.77
N GLU A 57 -0.48 -0.81 12.45
CA GLU A 57 -0.92 -1.58 11.28
C GLU A 57 -0.47 -0.94 9.96
N ALA A 58 -0.44 0.39 9.91
CA ALA A 58 0.06 1.11 8.75
C ALA A 58 1.57 0.94 8.58
N ASN A 59 2.32 0.97 9.68
CA ASN A 59 3.77 0.74 9.67
C ASN A 59 4.11 -0.69 9.27
N GLU A 60 3.41 -1.69 9.81
CA GLU A 60 3.58 -3.09 9.40
C GLU A 60 3.36 -3.28 7.89
N ARG A 61 2.35 -2.60 7.33
CA ARG A 61 2.09 -2.64 5.89
C ARG A 61 3.18 -1.93 5.09
N ILE A 62 3.73 -0.82 5.56
CA ILE A 62 4.89 -0.15 4.95
C ILE A 62 6.09 -1.10 4.94
N ASP A 63 6.39 -1.76 6.07
CA ASP A 63 7.50 -2.70 6.20
C ASP A 63 7.37 -3.89 5.25
N LEU A 64 6.15 -4.41 5.05
CA LEU A 64 5.89 -5.47 4.07
C LEU A 64 6.21 -5.00 2.65
N TYR A 65 5.79 -3.79 2.29
CA TYR A 65 6.10 -3.23 0.98
C TYR A 65 7.59 -2.98 0.82
N GLU A 66 8.29 -2.50 1.84
CA GLU A 66 9.74 -2.36 1.79
C GLU A 66 10.45 -3.69 1.54
N ARG A 67 10.05 -4.76 2.24
CA ARG A 67 10.69 -6.08 2.15
C ARG A 67 10.35 -6.84 0.87
N PHE A 68 9.13 -6.68 0.36
CA PHE A 68 8.59 -7.54 -0.71
C PHE A 68 8.24 -6.80 -2.01
N SER A 69 8.56 -5.51 -2.16
CA SER A 69 8.35 -4.73 -3.41
C SER A 69 9.35 -5.04 -4.54
N GLY A 70 9.61 -6.32 -4.76
CA GLY A 70 10.48 -6.80 -5.84
C GLY A 70 9.79 -6.84 -7.20
N ARG A 71 10.58 -7.01 -8.27
CA ARG A 71 10.08 -7.38 -9.60
C ARG A 71 10.06 -8.89 -9.72
N PHE A 72 8.90 -9.45 -10.11
CA PHE A 72 8.76 -10.86 -10.42
C PHE A 72 8.87 -11.07 -11.93
N LEU A 73 10.00 -11.61 -12.40
CA LEU A 73 10.27 -11.87 -13.82
C LEU A 73 10.11 -13.36 -14.10
N VAL A 74 9.11 -13.72 -14.89
CA VAL A 74 8.84 -15.11 -15.28
C VAL A 74 8.87 -15.23 -16.79
N ARG A 75 9.53 -16.28 -17.29
CA ARG A 75 9.44 -16.67 -18.70
C ARG A 75 8.23 -17.57 -18.88
N VAL A 76 7.23 -17.08 -19.60
CA VAL A 76 5.98 -17.79 -19.86
C VAL A 76 6.01 -18.33 -21.29
N PRO A 77 5.64 -19.60 -21.53
CA PRO A 77 5.49 -20.13 -22.89
C PRO A 77 4.52 -19.29 -23.73
N PRO A 78 4.75 -19.14 -25.05
CA PRO A 78 3.92 -18.32 -25.92
C PRO A 78 2.42 -18.66 -25.86
N GLU A 79 2.09 -19.95 -25.78
CA GLU A 79 0.71 -20.44 -25.74
C GLU A 79 0.00 -19.96 -24.47
N LEU A 80 0.68 -20.07 -23.33
CA LEU A 80 0.15 -19.63 -22.04
C LEU A 80 0.07 -18.09 -21.98
N HIS A 81 1.04 -17.38 -22.55
CA HIS A 81 0.98 -15.91 -22.64
C HIS A 81 -0.23 -15.45 -23.48
N CYS A 82 -0.53 -16.15 -24.58
CA CYS A 82 -1.70 -15.89 -25.40
C CYS A 82 -2.99 -16.05 -24.60
N GLN A 83 -3.14 -17.17 -23.87
CA GLN A 83 -4.31 -17.44 -23.03
C GLN A 83 -4.50 -16.38 -21.93
N LEU A 84 -3.41 -16.01 -21.22
CA LEU A 84 -3.47 -14.96 -20.20
C LEU A 84 -3.88 -13.60 -20.78
N THR A 85 -3.41 -13.29 -22.00
CA THR A 85 -3.76 -12.04 -22.69
C THR A 85 -5.24 -12.02 -23.11
N GLN A 86 -5.77 -13.16 -23.54
CA GLN A 86 -7.20 -13.29 -23.88
C GLN A 86 -8.08 -13.15 -22.63
N ALA A 87 -7.76 -13.88 -21.55
CA ALA A 87 -8.48 -13.78 -20.28
C ALA A 87 -8.49 -12.35 -19.72
N ALA A 88 -7.34 -11.65 -19.76
CA ALA A 88 -7.25 -10.26 -19.32
C ALA A 88 -8.18 -9.33 -20.13
N LYS A 89 -8.30 -9.54 -21.44
CA LYS A 89 -9.22 -8.78 -22.30
C LYS A 89 -10.68 -9.07 -21.98
N GLU A 90 -11.04 -10.34 -21.80
CA GLU A 90 -12.40 -10.78 -21.44
C GLU A 90 -12.84 -10.20 -20.10
N HIS A 91 -11.92 -10.10 -19.14
CA HIS A 91 -12.20 -9.54 -17.81
C HIS A 91 -12.03 -8.02 -17.72
N HIS A 92 -11.73 -7.33 -18.84
CA HIS A 92 -11.47 -5.90 -18.90
C HIS A 92 -10.39 -5.42 -17.90
N ARG A 93 -9.31 -6.20 -17.75
CA ARG A 93 -8.19 -5.94 -16.84
C ARG A 93 -6.89 -5.82 -17.60
N SER A 94 -5.91 -5.14 -17.00
CA SER A 94 -4.52 -5.26 -17.47
C SER A 94 -3.97 -6.66 -17.21
N LEU A 95 -3.01 -7.10 -18.02
CA LEU A 95 -2.36 -8.40 -17.85
C LEU A 95 -1.77 -8.57 -16.43
N ASN A 96 -1.15 -7.53 -15.89
CA ASN A 96 -0.60 -7.55 -14.52
C ASN A 96 -1.70 -7.71 -13.45
N GLN A 97 -2.85 -7.05 -13.62
CA GLN A 97 -3.98 -7.21 -12.70
C GLN A 97 -4.55 -8.63 -12.76
N GLU A 98 -4.66 -9.20 -13.96
CA GLU A 98 -5.17 -10.55 -14.13
C GLU A 98 -4.22 -11.60 -13.54
N ILE A 99 -2.92 -11.49 -13.81
CA ILE A 99 -1.90 -12.36 -13.19
C ILE A 99 -1.94 -12.24 -11.67
N THR A 100 -2.01 -11.02 -11.14
CA THR A 100 -2.10 -10.78 -9.69
C THR A 100 -3.35 -11.42 -9.09
N PHE A 101 -4.48 -11.32 -9.78
CA PHE A 101 -5.74 -11.94 -9.37
C PHE A 101 -5.62 -13.47 -9.33
N LEU A 102 -5.13 -14.10 -10.39
CA LEU A 102 -4.95 -15.54 -10.45
C LEU A 102 -3.98 -16.06 -9.38
N LEU A 103 -2.86 -15.35 -9.16
CA LEU A 103 -1.93 -15.67 -8.07
C LEU A 103 -2.61 -15.54 -6.70
N SER A 104 -3.43 -14.51 -6.50
CA SER A 104 -4.16 -14.31 -5.24
C SER A 104 -5.17 -15.43 -4.97
N GLN A 105 -5.81 -15.98 -6.01
CA GLN A 105 -6.70 -17.12 -5.88
C GLN A 105 -5.93 -18.40 -5.53
N ALA A 106 -4.81 -18.65 -6.21
CA ALA A 106 -4.00 -19.86 -6.01
C ALA A 106 -3.37 -19.94 -4.61
N LEU A 107 -3.08 -18.80 -3.99
CA LEU A 107 -2.46 -18.72 -2.66
C LEU A 107 -3.45 -18.84 -1.48
N ARG A 108 -4.76 -18.66 -1.70
CA ARG A 108 -5.81 -18.76 -0.65
C ARG A 108 -6.17 -20.21 -0.29
N LYS A 109 -5.20 -21.13 -0.30
CA LYS A 109 -5.42 -22.53 0.10
C LYS A 109 -5.84 -22.65 1.55
#